data_AF-A0A540LSH3-F1
#
_entry.id   AF-A0A540LSH3-F1
#
_cell.length_a   1.000
_cell.length_b   1.000
_cell.length_c   1.000
_cell.angle_alpha   90.00
_cell.angle_beta   90.00
_cell.angle_gamma   90.00
#
_symmetry.space_group_name_H-M   'P 1'
#
loop_
_entity.id
_entity.type
_entity.pdbx_description
1 polymer ?
#
loop_
_entity_poly.entity_id
_entity_poly.type
_entity_poly.pdbx_seq_one_letter_code
_entity_poly.pdbx_strand_id
1 'polypeptide(L)'
;MATTMHSSNSYSPTNSSASSPHTEFSYPLLSPIASVTVQNIAGMVPTKLNRHNYITWRNLFLPILKRFKLLRLIDGTNLCPSQFVPDSAGLRVLNSAHEIWCERDQILIIWINLTLSEDLLPLIV
;
A
#
# COMPACT_ATOMS: atom_id res chain seq x y z
N MET A 1 -70.48 26.30 -17.57
CA MET A 1 -70.44 24.82 -17.73
C MET A 1 -69.22 24.54 -18.61
N ALA A 2 -68.04 24.29 -18.02
CA ALA A 2 -67.46 22.93 -17.83
C ALA A 2 -67.31 22.22 -19.19
N THR A 3 -66.13 21.89 -19.73
CA THR A 3 -64.95 21.26 -19.09
C THR A 3 -63.67 21.49 -19.90
N THR A 4 -62.58 21.74 -19.18
CA THR A 4 -61.16 21.61 -19.54
C THR A 4 -60.81 20.17 -19.95
N MET A 5 -59.86 19.98 -20.88
CA MET A 5 -58.81 18.95 -20.81
C MET A 5 -57.61 19.34 -21.68
N HIS A 6 -56.44 19.09 -21.12
CA HIS A 6 -55.13 19.69 -21.36
C HIS A 6 -54.22 18.62 -21.95
N SER A 7 -53.32 18.96 -22.89
CA SER A 7 -52.11 18.15 -23.15
C SER A 7 -51.04 19.00 -23.80
N SER A 8 -50.12 19.47 -22.96
CA SER A 8 -48.91 20.18 -23.33
C SER A 8 -47.87 19.20 -23.84
N ASN A 9 -47.37 19.42 -25.06
CA ASN A 9 -46.19 18.72 -25.58
C ASN A 9 -44.93 19.32 -24.92
N SER A 10 -44.45 18.70 -23.85
CA SER A 10 -43.17 19.05 -23.23
C SER A 10 -42.04 18.28 -23.91
N TYR A 11 -41.20 18.99 -24.67
CA TYR A 11 -39.90 18.50 -25.13
C TYR A 11 -38.91 18.49 -23.95
N SER A 12 -38.45 17.30 -23.57
CA SER A 12 -37.32 17.14 -22.64
C SER A 12 -36.01 17.23 -23.43
N PRO A 13 -35.01 18.04 -23.01
CA PRO A 13 -33.66 17.85 -23.50
C PRO A 13 -33.06 16.64 -22.78
N THR A 14 -32.57 15.69 -23.57
CA THR A 14 -31.75 14.56 -23.13
C THR A 14 -30.49 15.11 -22.47
N ASN A 15 -30.48 15.16 -21.14
CA ASN A 15 -29.28 15.48 -20.37
C ASN A 15 -28.31 14.30 -20.53
N SER A 16 -27.36 14.45 -21.44
CA SER A 16 -26.24 13.52 -21.60
C SER A 16 -25.42 13.57 -20.32
N SER A 17 -25.71 12.66 -19.40
CA SER A 17 -24.81 12.31 -18.31
C SER A 17 -23.56 11.71 -18.94
N ALA A 18 -22.61 12.57 -19.29
CA ALA A 18 -21.25 12.16 -19.58
C ALA A 18 -20.70 11.56 -18.29
N SER A 19 -20.78 10.24 -18.19
CA SER A 19 -20.05 9.45 -17.22
C SER A 19 -18.58 9.79 -17.40
N SER A 20 -18.07 10.64 -16.51
CA SER A 20 -16.64 10.84 -16.38
C SER A 20 -16.02 9.46 -16.15
N PRO A 21 -15.01 9.05 -16.95
CA PRO A 21 -14.26 7.87 -16.60
C PRO A 21 -13.48 8.22 -15.34
N HIS A 22 -14.06 7.88 -14.17
CA HIS A 22 -13.30 7.70 -12.95
C HIS A 22 -12.25 6.65 -13.31
N THR A 23 -11.05 7.14 -13.59
CA THR A 23 -9.86 6.31 -13.62
C THR A 23 -9.61 6.00 -12.15
N GLU A 24 -10.36 5.03 -11.63
CA GLU A 24 -9.94 4.31 -10.45
C GLU A 24 -8.56 3.78 -10.80
N PHE A 25 -7.53 4.43 -10.25
CA PHE A 25 -6.23 3.80 -10.10
C PHE A 25 -6.46 2.62 -9.15
N SER A 26 -6.95 1.51 -9.70
CA SER A 26 -6.86 0.20 -9.10
C SER A 26 -5.37 -0.06 -8.95
N TYR A 27 -4.82 0.21 -7.76
CA TYR A 27 -3.47 -0.18 -7.41
C TYR A 27 -3.51 -1.67 -7.05
N PRO A 28 -3.09 -2.62 -7.90
CA PRO A 28 -3.27 -4.05 -7.63
C PRO A 28 -2.15 -4.62 -6.75
N LEU A 29 -1.35 -3.79 -6.06
CA LEU A 29 -0.05 -4.23 -5.55
C LEU A 29 0.03 -4.49 -4.04
N LEU A 30 -1.04 -4.21 -3.28
CA LEU A 30 -1.03 -4.43 -1.83
C LEU A 30 -1.39 -5.87 -1.42
N SER A 31 -2.24 -6.52 -2.22
CA SER A 31 -2.80 -7.84 -1.91
C SER A 31 -1.75 -8.95 -1.69
N PRO A 32 -0.63 -9.03 -2.44
CA PRO A 32 0.34 -10.11 -2.24
C PRO A 32 1.18 -9.98 -0.97
N ILE A 33 1.46 -8.77 -0.48
CA ILE A 33 2.30 -8.54 0.70
C ILE A 33 1.48 -8.64 1.97
N ALA A 34 0.28 -8.03 1.99
CA ALA A 34 -0.63 -8.11 3.12
C ALA A 34 -1.15 -9.55 3.35
N SER A 35 -1.25 -10.36 2.29
CA SER A 35 -1.65 -11.78 2.41
C SER A 35 -0.55 -12.68 2.98
N VAL A 36 0.71 -12.23 3.04
CA VAL A 36 1.79 -13.01 3.67
C VAL A 36 1.67 -12.86 5.17
N THR A 37 1.21 -13.90 5.83
CA THR A 37 1.15 -13.93 7.29
C THR A 37 2.56 -13.81 7.86
N VAL A 38 2.67 -13.13 9.01
CA VAL A 38 3.89 -12.99 9.82
C VAL A 38 4.61 -14.34 9.99
N GLN A 39 3.86 -15.43 10.18
CA GLN A 39 4.40 -16.78 10.32
C GLN A 39 5.10 -17.32 9.06
N ASN A 40 4.67 -16.93 7.86
CA ASN A 40 5.27 -17.40 6.61
C ASN A 40 6.71 -16.90 6.45
N ILE A 41 7.04 -15.71 6.94
CA ILE A 41 8.38 -15.13 6.73
C ILE A 41 9.44 -15.79 7.59
N ALA A 42 9.12 -16.10 8.85
CA ALA A 42 10.02 -16.85 9.71
C ALA A 42 10.34 -18.24 9.12
N GLY A 43 9.40 -18.85 8.39
CA GLY A 43 9.62 -20.11 7.67
C GLY A 43 10.39 -19.96 6.34
N MET A 44 10.43 -18.77 5.74
CA MET A 44 11.15 -18.52 4.48
C MET A 44 12.64 -18.24 4.68
N VAL A 45 13.05 -17.80 5.88
CA VAL A 45 14.46 -17.58 6.23
C VAL A 45 14.92 -18.69 7.18
N PRO A 46 15.68 -19.70 6.71
CA PRO A 46 16.03 -20.87 7.52
C PRO A 46 17.04 -20.56 8.64
N THR A 47 17.49 -19.31 8.78
CA THR A 47 18.50 -18.91 9.75
C THR A 47 18.14 -17.55 10.33
N LYS A 48 18.06 -17.45 11.65
CA LYS A 48 17.92 -16.17 12.34
C LYS A 48 19.26 -15.43 12.38
N LEU A 49 19.23 -14.12 12.14
CA LEU A 49 20.38 -13.22 12.26
C LEU A 49 20.89 -13.22 13.69
N ASN A 50 22.18 -13.46 13.85
CA ASN A 50 22.95 -13.32 15.08
C ASN A 50 24.25 -12.55 14.81
N ARG A 51 25.07 -12.36 15.84
CA ARG A 51 26.33 -11.59 15.77
C ARG A 51 27.38 -12.13 14.80
N HIS A 52 27.26 -13.39 14.37
CA HIS A 52 28.30 -14.12 13.63
C HIS A 52 27.89 -14.52 12.21
N ASN A 53 26.63 -14.34 11.82
CA ASN A 53 26.10 -14.91 10.58
C ASN A 53 25.47 -13.90 9.61
N TYR A 54 25.76 -12.60 9.78
CA TYR A 54 25.14 -11.53 8.98
C TYR A 54 25.20 -11.80 7.47
N ILE A 55 26.34 -12.24 6.94
CA ILE A 55 26.50 -12.50 5.50
C ILE A 55 25.55 -13.62 5.03
N THR A 56 25.48 -14.71 5.77
CA THR A 56 24.58 -15.84 5.47
C THR A 56 23.12 -15.41 5.56
N TRP A 57 22.74 -14.76 6.66
CA TRP A 57 21.39 -14.25 6.86
C TRP A 57 20.98 -13.28 5.73
N ARG A 58 21.85 -12.33 5.40
CA ARG A 58 21.61 -11.34 4.34
C ARG A 58 21.39 -12.02 3.00
N ASN A 59 22.20 -13.02 2.65
CA ASN A 59 22.07 -13.74 1.38
C ASN A 59 20.74 -14.52 1.28
N LEU A 60 20.21 -15.00 2.40
CA LEU A 60 18.93 -15.71 2.47
C LEU A 60 17.73 -14.75 2.49
N PHE A 61 17.86 -13.60 3.15
CA PHE A 61 16.77 -12.64 3.30
C PHE A 61 16.62 -11.71 2.09
N LEU A 62 17.72 -11.36 1.41
CA LEU A 62 17.70 -10.44 0.28
C LEU A 62 16.79 -10.89 -0.89
N PRO A 63 16.75 -12.17 -1.30
CA PRO A 63 15.82 -12.64 -2.32
C PRO A 63 14.34 -12.45 -1.95
N ILE A 64 14.01 -12.60 -0.66
CA ILE A 64 12.64 -12.39 -0.14
C ILE A 64 12.28 -10.90 -0.28
N LEU A 65 13.16 -10.01 0.17
CA LEU A 65 12.98 -8.56 0.03
C LEU A 65 12.79 -8.13 -1.42
N LYS A 66 13.54 -8.74 -2.35
CA LYS A 66 13.39 -8.51 -3.80
C LYS A 66 12.05 -9.00 -4.33
N ARG A 67 11.64 -10.23 -3.98
CA ARG A 67 10.36 -10.83 -4.38
C ARG A 67 9.17 -9.94 -3.99
N PHE A 68 9.23 -9.35 -2.81
CA PHE A 68 8.17 -8.47 -2.29
C PHE A 68 8.40 -6.97 -2.55
N LYS A 69 9.40 -6.62 -3.37
CA LYS A 69 9.74 -5.22 -3.72
C LYS A 69 9.93 -4.32 -2.49
N LEU A 70 10.45 -4.86 -1.38
CA LEU A 70 10.72 -4.14 -0.13
C LEU A 70 12.15 -3.64 -0.05
N LEU A 71 13.06 -4.13 -0.91
CA LEU A 71 14.47 -3.73 -0.89
C LEU A 71 14.66 -2.21 -1.00
N ARG A 72 13.78 -1.54 -1.76
CA ARG A 72 13.85 -0.08 -1.98
C ARG A 72 13.53 0.77 -0.74
N LEU A 73 12.87 0.18 0.27
CA LEU A 73 12.66 0.82 1.56
C LEU A 73 13.94 0.81 2.40
N ILE A 74 14.75 -0.25 2.27
CA ILE A 74 16.01 -0.42 3.00
C ILE A 74 17.13 0.46 2.42
N ASP A 75 17.24 0.50 1.09
CA ASP A 75 18.28 1.30 0.42
C ASP A 75 17.97 2.81 0.34
N GLY A 76 16.79 3.23 0.83
CA GLY A 76 16.36 4.62 0.84
C GLY A 76 15.94 5.18 -0.53
N THR A 77 15.91 4.37 -1.58
CA THR A 77 15.48 4.81 -2.93
C THR A 77 13.96 4.94 -3.07
N ASN A 78 13.21 4.52 -2.06
CA ASN A 78 11.77 4.73 -1.92
C ASN A 78 11.47 5.62 -0.71
N LEU A 79 11.54 6.94 -0.94
CA LEU A 79 11.27 7.94 0.09
C LEU A 79 9.80 7.96 0.51
N CYS A 80 9.56 8.25 1.79
CA CYS A 80 8.21 8.42 2.33
C CYS A 80 7.50 9.58 1.60
N PRO A 81 6.33 9.34 0.99
CA PRO A 81 5.53 10.39 0.36
C PRO A 81 5.03 11.42 1.39
N SER A 82 4.65 12.61 0.94
CA SER A 82 3.96 13.57 1.83
C SER A 82 2.64 12.98 2.33
N GLN A 83 2.37 13.10 3.63
CA GLN A 83 1.11 12.67 4.24
C GLN A 83 -0.11 13.39 3.63
N PHE A 84 0.06 14.65 3.24
CA PHE A 84 -1.00 15.45 2.64
C PHE A 84 -0.59 15.95 1.26
N VAL A 85 -1.54 15.93 0.33
CA VAL A 85 -1.40 16.46 -1.03
C VAL A 85 -2.59 17.35 -1.35
N PRO A 86 -2.44 18.37 -2.22
CA PRO A 86 -3.57 19.17 -2.66
C PRO A 86 -4.47 18.37 -3.61
N ASP A 87 -5.79 18.51 -3.47
CA ASP A 87 -6.76 18.02 -4.45
C ASP A 87 -6.89 18.99 -5.65
N SER A 88 -7.81 18.69 -6.56
CA SER A 88 -8.08 19.55 -7.74
C SER A 88 -8.60 20.95 -7.39
N ALA A 89 -9.13 21.14 -6.18
CA ALA A 89 -9.57 22.42 -5.64
C ALA A 89 -8.49 23.12 -4.79
N GLY A 90 -7.31 22.51 -4.62
CA GLY A 90 -6.21 23.00 -3.79
C GLY A 90 -6.38 22.74 -2.28
N LEU A 91 -7.38 21.97 -1.87
CA LEU A 91 -7.59 21.58 -0.48
C LEU A 91 -6.62 20.46 -0.09
N ARG A 92 -6.13 20.50 1.15
CA ARG A 92 -5.28 19.43 1.70
C ARG A 92 -6.11 18.16 1.92
N VAL A 93 -5.74 17.10 1.22
CA VAL A 93 -6.31 15.75 1.38
C VAL A 93 -5.23 14.75 1.77
N LEU A 94 -5.65 13.67 2.41
CA LEU A 94 -4.76 12.59 2.82
C LEU A 94 -4.22 11.85 1.59
N ASN A 95 -2.92 11.55 1.61
CA ASN A 95 -2.27 10.82 0.54
C ASN A 95 -2.29 9.31 0.81
N SER A 96 -3.07 8.57 0.03
CA SER A 96 -3.09 7.09 0.12
C SER A 96 -1.72 6.46 -0.13
N ALA A 97 -0.84 7.09 -0.92
CA ALA A 97 0.52 6.59 -1.13
C ALA A 97 1.38 6.67 0.14
N HIS A 98 1.14 7.65 1.02
CA HIS A 98 1.80 7.72 2.32
C HIS A 98 1.35 6.56 3.22
N GLU A 99 0.03 6.29 3.30
CA GLU A 99 -0.50 5.16 4.09
C GLU A 99 0.07 3.83 3.61
N ILE A 100 0.07 3.59 2.30
CA ILE A 100 0.66 2.39 1.69
C ILE A 100 2.15 2.27 2.03
N TRP A 101 2.89 3.38 2.00
CA TRP A 101 4.30 3.39 2.36
C TRP A 101 4.49 2.98 3.83
N CYS A 102 3.72 3.58 4.74
CA CYS A 102 3.77 3.26 6.17
C CYS A 102 3.46 1.80 6.46
N GLU A 103 2.44 1.24 5.81
CA GLU A 103 2.12 -0.19 5.98
C GLU A 103 3.27 -1.09 5.55
N ARG A 104 3.89 -0.81 4.40
CA ARG A 104 5.01 -1.61 3.88
C ARG A 104 6.26 -1.48 4.75
N ASP A 105 6.50 -0.30 5.30
CA ASP A 105 7.56 -0.04 6.26
C ASP A 105 7.36 -0.87 7.55
N GLN A 106 6.15 -0.85 8.12
CA GLN A 106 5.81 -1.66 9.30
C GLN A 106 5.93 -3.17 9.05
N ILE A 107 5.47 -3.64 7.89
CA ILE A 107 5.62 -5.05 7.49
C ILE A 107 7.11 -5.44 7.42
N LEU A 108 7.94 -4.58 6.84
CA LEU A 108 9.38 -4.81 6.75
C LEU A 108 10.03 -4.90 8.15
N ILE A 109 9.65 -4.00 9.07
CA ILE A 109 10.13 -4.03 10.47
C ILE A 109 9.76 -5.35 11.14
N ILE A 110 8.49 -5.78 11.01
CA ILE A 110 8.03 -7.06 11.55
C ILE A 110 8.87 -8.22 10.98
N TRP A 111 9.10 -8.23 9.67
CA TRP A 111 9.86 -9.29 9.01
C TRP A 111 11.30 -9.34 9.49
N ILE A 112 11.96 -8.19 9.63
CA ILE A 112 13.31 -8.11 10.19
C ILE A 112 13.31 -8.71 11.59
N ASN A 113 12.41 -8.26 12.47
CA ASN A 113 12.33 -8.70 13.87
C ASN A 113 12.11 -10.21 14.02
N LEU A 114 11.26 -10.82 13.17
CA LEU A 114 11.04 -12.28 13.19
C LEU A 114 12.29 -13.09 12.83
N THR A 115 13.16 -12.49 12.03
CA THR A 115 14.39 -13.14 11.58
C THR A 115 15.56 -12.84 12.51
N LEU A 116 15.37 -12.14 13.64
CA LEU A 116 16.41 -11.93 14.65
C LEU A 116 16.48 -13.10 15.62
N SER A 117 17.69 -13.44 16.04
CA SER A 117 17.93 -14.32 17.18
C SER A 117 17.73 -13.55 18.50
N GLU A 118 17.48 -14.31 19.56
CA GLU A 118 17.15 -13.74 20.88
C GLU A 118 18.25 -12.84 21.44
N ASP A 119 19.52 -13.11 21.13
CA ASP A 119 20.69 -12.31 21.55
C ASP A 119 20.77 -10.92 20.91
N LEU A 120 19.98 -10.66 19.86
CA LEU A 120 19.89 -9.36 19.21
C LEU A 120 18.64 -8.56 19.60
N LEU A 121 17.64 -9.18 20.25
CA LEU A 121 16.42 -8.47 20.65
C LEU A 121 16.66 -7.24 21.54
N PRO A 122 17.64 -7.24 22.48
CA PRO A 122 17.95 -6.07 23.28
C PRO A 122 18.52 -4.87 22.50
N LEU A 123 18.85 -5.04 21.20
CA LEU A 123 19.42 -3.99 20.34
C LEU A 123 18.36 -3.31 19.46
N ILE A 124 17.10 -3.75 19.55
CA ILE A 124 15.98 -3.16 18.81
C ILE A 124 15.52 -1.90 19.58
N VAL A 125 15.25 -0.81 18.86
CA VAL A 125 14.78 0.49 19.39
C VAL A 125 13.35 0.76 18.95
#